data_AF-A0A9X2FNJ7-F1
#
_entry.id   AF-A0A9X2FNJ7-F1
#
_cell.length_a   1.000
_cell.length_b   1.000
_cell.length_c   1.000
_cell.angle_alpha   90.00
_cell.angle_beta   90.00
_cell.angle_gamma   90.00
#
_symmetry.space_group_name_H-M   'P 1'
#
loop_
_entity.id
_entity.type
_entity.pdbx_description
1 polymer ?
#
loop_
_entity_poly.entity_id
_entity_poly.type
_entity_poly.pdbx_seq_one_letter_code
_entity_poly.pdbx_strand_id
1 'polypeptide(L)'
;MLQKIREQEMIEEIIEDLKLQAGLSLSPLQIKSLQLSQHVFFSEQELKNHIEAITQYLKKTPVDERLWNCYQDLSDNSFVLVVCLTPSTLD
;
A
#
# COMPACT_ATOMS: atom_id res chain seq x y z
N MET A 1 11.78 -11.91 17.42
CA MET A 1 12.81 -10.95 17.00
C MET A 1 12.94 -10.94 15.47
N LEU A 2 13.11 -12.09 14.82
CA LEU A 2 13.11 -12.23 13.35
C LEU A 2 11.84 -11.70 12.65
N GLN A 3 10.67 -11.93 13.23
CA GLN A 3 9.39 -11.45 12.66
C GLN A 3 9.31 -9.92 12.56
N LYS A 4 9.80 -9.19 13.57
CA LYS A 4 9.80 -7.72 13.56
C LYS A 4 10.77 -7.13 12.53
N ILE A 5 11.89 -7.80 12.28
CA ILE A 5 12.85 -7.38 11.25
C ILE A 5 12.22 -7.54 9.87
N ARG A 6 11.57 -8.69 9.62
CA ARG A 6 10.87 -8.96 8.36
C ARG A 6 9.68 -8.03 8.11
N GLU A 7 8.95 -7.67 9.16
CA GLU A 7 7.87 -6.67 9.08
C GLU A 7 8.41 -5.29 8.69
N GLN A 8 9.58 -4.90 9.20
CA GLN A 8 10.20 -3.62 8.90
C GLN A 8 10.75 -3.56 7.47
N GLU A 9 11.43 -4.61 7.01
CA GLU A 9 11.92 -4.73 5.63
C GLU A 9 10.76 -4.65 4.62
N MET A 10 9.65 -5.33 4.89
CA MET A 10 8.47 -5.30 4.03
C MET A 10 7.82 -3.91 3.97
N ILE A 11 7.81 -3.17 5.09
CA ILE A 11 7.33 -1.78 5.11
C ILE A 11 8.21 -0.87 4.26
N GLU A 12 9.53 -1.03 4.34
CA GLU A 12 10.47 -0.29 3.51
C GLU A 12 10.27 -0.59 2.02
N GLU A 13 10.08 -1.86 1.66
CA GLU A 13 9.78 -2.30 0.30
C GLU A 13 8.47 -1.69 -0.23
N ILE A 14 7.41 -1.63 0.60
CA ILE A 14 6.13 -1.01 0.21
C ILE A 14 6.28 0.50 0.01
N ILE A 15 7.04 1.18 0.88
CA ILE A 15 7.30 2.62 0.73
C ILE A 15 8.06 2.89 -0.57
N GLU A 16 9.04 2.04 -0.88
CA GLU A 16 9.82 2.14 -2.12
C GLU A 16 8.94 1.86 -3.35
N ASP A 17 8.17 0.77 -3.34
CA ASP A 17 7.31 0.37 -4.45
C ASP A 17 6.23 1.43 -4.74
N LEU A 18 5.58 2.00 -3.71
CA LEU A 18 4.61 3.09 -3.89
C LEU A 18 5.23 4.31 -4.56
N LYS A 19 6.47 4.63 -4.20
CA LYS A 19 7.19 5.76 -4.78
C LYS A 19 7.60 5.47 -6.23
N LEU A 20 8.09 4.27 -6.52
CA LEU A 20 8.56 3.88 -7.85
C LEU A 20 7.41 3.67 -8.85
N GLN A 21 6.35 2.98 -8.44
CA GLN A 21 5.25 2.58 -9.32
C GLN A 21 4.18 3.66 -9.45
N ALA A 22 3.88 4.36 -8.35
CA ALA A 22 2.78 5.31 -8.28
C ALA A 22 3.22 6.76 -8.07
N GLY A 23 4.51 7.02 -7.83
CA GLY A 23 5.00 8.34 -7.45
C GLY A 23 4.48 8.81 -6.09
N LEU A 24 3.91 7.90 -5.28
CA LEU A 24 3.24 8.23 -4.02
C LEU A 24 4.25 8.18 -2.87
N SER A 25 4.42 9.30 -2.17
CA SER A 25 5.26 9.37 -0.98
C SER A 25 4.41 9.44 0.28
N LEU A 26 4.64 8.51 1.20
CA LEU A 26 3.93 8.50 2.48
C LEU A 26 4.50 9.56 3.43
N SER A 27 3.60 10.28 4.11
CA SER A 27 3.97 11.15 5.22
C SER A 27 4.44 10.34 6.44
N PRO A 28 5.19 10.94 7.39
CA PRO A 28 5.60 10.25 8.61
C PRO A 28 4.43 9.66 9.42
N LEU A 29 3.26 10.31 9.39
CA LEU A 29 2.04 9.81 10.05
C LEU A 29 1.49 8.57 9.33
N GLN A 30 1.50 8.56 8.00
CA GLN A 30 1.07 7.41 7.20
C GLN A 30 2.02 6.23 7.35
N ILE A 31 3.33 6.47 7.42
CA ILE A 31 4.33 5.43 7.72
C ILE A 31 4.08 4.82 9.10
N LYS A 32 3.80 5.66 10.11
CA LYS A 32 3.45 5.19 11.45
C LYS A 32 2.14 4.40 11.46
N SER A 33 1.13 4.83 10.70
CA SER A 33 -0.13 4.11 10.53
C SER A 33 0.12 2.72 9.93
N LEU A 34 0.97 2.65 8.91
CA LEU A 34 1.35 1.43 8.24
C LEU A 34 2.04 0.44 9.19
N GLN A 35 2.99 0.94 10.01
CA GLN A 35 3.68 0.15 11.03
C GLN A 35 2.75 -0.41 12.12
N LEU A 36 1.69 0.31 12.47
CA LEU A 36 0.80 -0.08 13.57
C LEU A 36 -0.38 -0.93 13.11
N SER A 37 -0.89 -0.66 11.91
CA SER A 37 -2.18 -1.19 11.48
C SER A 37 -2.14 -1.91 10.14
N GLN A 38 -1.04 -1.82 9.37
CA GLN A 38 -0.95 -2.34 7.99
C GLN A 38 -1.92 -1.67 7.01
N HIS A 39 -2.50 -0.55 7.43
CA HIS A 39 -3.43 0.25 6.65
C HIS A 39 -2.94 1.70 6.58
N VAL A 40 -3.16 2.31 5.42
CA VAL A 40 -2.95 3.74 5.21
C VAL A 40 -4.20 4.31 4.55
N PHE A 41 -4.75 5.35 5.18
CA PHE A 41 -5.90 6.08 4.67
C PHE A 41 -5.43 7.28 3.87
N PHE A 42 -6.11 7.52 2.76
CA PHE A 42 -5.91 8.67 1.90
C PHE A 42 -7.25 9.33 1.62
N SER A 43 -7.26 10.65 1.67
CA SER A 43 -8.32 11.43 1.06
C SER A 43 -8.27 11.31 -0.47
N GLU A 44 -9.39 11.56 -1.13
CA GLU A 44 -9.46 11.62 -2.60
C GLU A 44 -8.40 12.57 -3.17
N GLN A 45 -8.16 13.72 -2.52
CA GLN A 45 -7.21 14.73 -2.98
C GLN A 45 -5.75 14.24 -2.94
N GLU A 46 -5.39 13.47 -1.91
CA GLU A 46 -4.04 12.92 -1.76
C GLU A 46 -3.71 11.90 -2.86
N LEU A 47 -4.70 11.11 -3.29
CA LEU A 47 -4.48 10.09 -4.32
C LEU A 47 -4.84 10.54 -5.73
N LYS A 48 -5.54 11.66 -5.92
CA LYS A 48 -6.07 12.09 -7.22
C LYS A 48 -5.04 12.01 -8.37
N ASN A 49 -3.80 12.42 -8.11
CA ASN A 49 -2.73 12.43 -9.11
C ASN A 49 -1.99 11.09 -9.26
N HIS A 50 -2.29 10.11 -8.41
CA HIS A 50 -1.64 8.80 -8.34
C HIS A 50 -2.57 7.65 -8.76
N ILE A 51 -3.90 7.85 -8.80
CA ILE A 51 -4.90 6.80 -9.12
C ILE A 51 -4.58 6.10 -10.44
N GLU A 52 -4.19 6.83 -11.49
CA GLU A 52 -3.88 6.20 -12.79
C GLU A 52 -2.68 5.26 -12.68
N ALA A 53 -1.59 5.71 -12.07
CA ALA A 53 -0.36 4.93 -11.91
C ALA A 53 -0.60 3.70 -11.01
N ILE A 54 -1.32 3.88 -9.89
CA ILE A 54 -1.75 2.78 -9.01
C ILE A 54 -2.58 1.76 -9.79
N THR A 55 -3.56 2.23 -10.56
CA THR A 55 -4.41 1.34 -11.37
C THR A 55 -3.61 0.58 -12.42
N GLN A 56 -2.65 1.24 -13.06
CA GLN A 56 -1.79 0.59 -14.06
C GLN A 56 -0.90 -0.48 -13.43
N TYR A 57 -0.29 -0.20 -12.29
CA TYR A 57 0.49 -1.17 -11.52
C TYR A 57 -0.37 -2.37 -11.11
N LEU A 58 -1.50 -2.13 -10.43
CA LEU A 58 -2.39 -3.20 -9.95
C LEU A 58 -3.01 -4.02 -11.09
N LYS A 59 -3.07 -3.52 -12.32
CA LYS A 59 -3.50 -4.31 -13.49
C LYS A 59 -2.38 -5.16 -14.10
N LYS A 60 -1.13 -4.72 -13.99
CA LYS A 60 0.03 -5.36 -14.62
C LYS A 60 0.71 -6.39 -13.70
N THR A 61 0.66 -6.17 -12.39
CA THR A 61 1.30 -7.05 -11.40
C THR A 61 0.35 -8.18 -11.03
N PRO A 62 0.74 -9.47 -11.12
CA PRO A 62 -0.03 -10.60 -10.60
C PRO A 62 -0.35 -10.46 -9.11
N VAL A 63 -1.44 -11.07 -8.63
CA VAL A 63 -1.89 -10.90 -7.23
C VAL A 63 -0.87 -11.47 -6.24
N ASP A 64 -0.21 -12.55 -6.61
CA ASP A 64 0.82 -13.25 -5.84
C ASP A 64 2.16 -12.53 -5.73
N GLU A 65 2.37 -11.53 -6.58
CA GLU A 65 3.56 -10.66 -6.57
C GLU A 65 3.29 -9.33 -5.84
N ARG A 66 2.05 -9.04 -5.44
CA ARG A 66 1.69 -7.77 -4.81
C ARG A 66 1.89 -7.79 -3.30
N LEU A 67 2.52 -6.74 -2.78
CA LEU A 67 2.64 -6.49 -1.35
C LEU A 67 1.51 -5.63 -0.78
N TRP A 68 0.75 -4.95 -1.64
CA TRP A 68 -0.32 -4.05 -1.25
C TRP A 68 -1.43 -3.99 -2.29
N ASN A 69 -2.60 -3.58 -1.85
CA ASN A 69 -3.75 -3.32 -2.70
C ASN A 69 -4.44 -2.01 -2.27
N CYS A 70 -5.22 -1.43 -3.17
CA CYS A 70 -5.90 -0.16 -2.92
C CYS A 70 -7.41 -0.34 -3.12
N TYR A 71 -8.18 0.13 -2.15
CA TYR A 71 -9.63 0.07 -2.15
C TYR A 71 -10.21 1.47 -2.02
N GLN A 72 -11.34 1.71 -2.65
CA GLN A 72 -12.09 2.94 -2.51
C GLN A 72 -13.24 2.72 -1.52
N ASP A 73 -13.35 3.60 -0.52
CA ASP A 73 -14.53 3.72 0.32
C ASP A 73 -15.63 4.45 -0.45
N LEU A 74 -16.80 3.82 -0.58
CA LEU A 74 -17.91 4.37 -1.35
C LEU A 74 -18.74 5.38 -0.56
N SER A 75 -18.57 5.44 0.76
CA SER A 75 -19.33 6.36 1.62
C SER A 75 -18.87 7.81 1.48
N ASP A 76 -17.57 8.02 1.26
CA ASP A 76 -16.95 9.34 1.20
C ASP A 76 -15.91 9.51 0.07
N ASN A 77 -15.77 8.51 -0.81
CA ASN A 77 -14.75 8.45 -1.87
C ASN A 77 -13.30 8.50 -1.36
N SER A 78 -13.07 8.25 -0.07
CA SER A 78 -11.72 8.05 0.44
C SER A 78 -11.14 6.73 -0.07
N PHE A 79 -9.84 6.55 0.12
CA PHE A 79 -9.14 5.36 -0.30
C PHE A 79 -8.36 4.76 0.86
N VAL A 80 -8.31 3.44 0.88
CA VAL A 80 -7.54 2.67 1.84
C VAL A 80 -6.53 1.83 1.07
N LEU A 81 -5.26 2.09 1.34
CA LEU A 81 -4.20 1.16 0.98
C LEU A 81 -4.09 0.13 2.08
N VAL A 82 -4.32 -1.13 1.70
CA VAL A 82 -4.20 -2.29 2.56
C VAL A 82 -2.94 -3.02 2.18
N VAL A 83 -2.09 -3.29 3.17
CA VAL A 83 -0.90 -4.09 2.98
C VAL A 83 -1.19 -5.55 3.25
N CYS A 84 -0.84 -6.40 2.29
CA CYS A 84 -0.94 -7.85 2.43
C CYS A 84 0.38 -8.36 3.03
N LEU A 85 0.51 -8.34 4.36
CA LEU A 85 1.70 -8.88 5.04
C LEU A 85 1.81 -10.42 5.01
N THR A 86 0.94 -11.10 4.25
CA THR A 86 1.01 -12.55 4.05
C THR A 86 1.22 -12.83 2.57
N PRO A 87 2.25 -13.61 2.19
CA PRO A 87 2.33 -14.12 0.84
C PRO A 87 1.05 -14.91 0.61
N SER A 88 0.35 -14.64 -0.48
CA SER A 88 -0.80 -15.42 -0.90
C SER A 88 -0.34 -16.83 -1.30
N THR A 89 -0.10 -17.66 -0.29
CA THR A 89 -0.38 -19.08 -0.37
C THR A 89 -1.72 -19.28 0.33
N LEU A 90 -2.79 -18.86 -0.33
CA LEU A 90 -4.09 -19.47 -0.15
C LEU A 90 -4.15 -20.58 -1.21
N ASP A 91 -3.47 -21.68 -0.92
CA ASP A 91 -3.73 -23.02 -1.48
C ASP A 91 -4.11 -23.94 -0.30
#